data_AF-A0A7Y2IXD5-F1
#
_entry.id   AF-A0A7Y2IXD5-F1
#
_cell.length_a   1.000
_cell.length_b   1.000
_cell.length_c   1.000
_cell.angle_alpha   90.00
_cell.angle_beta   90.00
_cell.angle_gamma   90.00
#
_symmetry.space_group_name_H-M   'P 1'
#
loop_
_entity.id
_entity.type
_entity.pdbx_description
1 polymer ?
#
loop_
_entity_poly.entity_id
_entity_poly.type
_entity_poly.pdbx_seq_one_letter_code
_entity_poly.pdbx_strand_id
1 'polypeptide(L)'
;TGGPRIGPDTLDSLLCEGAVEVMVDRHSGMPLAVGPTTRVVPPKLRRYIIGRDGGCTIGGCTASYRLEVHHITPRSQGGTHDAENLTTLCWYHHHIAIHRNGCAIDPNSPPHTRRIIPQPDW
;
A
#
# COMPACT_ATOMS: atom_id res chain seq x y z
N THR A 1 5.31 -28.23 6.46
CA THR A 1 5.61 -27.25 7.52
C THR A 1 5.08 -25.89 7.08
N GLY A 2 4.09 -25.35 7.78
CA GLY A 2 3.51 -24.04 7.43
C GLY A 2 4.45 -22.93 7.87
N GLY A 3 4.79 -22.01 6.96
CA GLY A 3 5.53 -20.80 7.32
C GLY A 3 4.79 -19.94 8.36
N PRO A 4 5.44 -18.92 8.93
CA PRO A 4 4.83 -18.06 9.93
C PRO A 4 3.51 -17.47 9.40
N ARG A 5 2.50 -17.40 10.27
CA ARG A 5 1.24 -16.70 9.96
C ARG A 5 1.55 -15.21 9.89
N ILE A 6 1.44 -14.63 8.70
CA ILE A 6 1.55 -13.19 8.48
C ILE A 6 0.16 -12.59 8.69
N GLY A 7 0.05 -11.60 9.58
CA GLY A 7 -1.20 -10.85 9.79
C GLY A 7 -1.54 -9.94 8.61
N PRO A 8 -2.81 -9.55 8.42
CA PRO A 8 -3.26 -8.74 7.28
C PRO A 8 -2.48 -7.42 7.16
N ASP A 9 -2.24 -6.71 8.26
CA ASP A 9 -1.49 -5.45 8.26
C ASP A 9 -0.03 -5.62 7.80
N THR A 10 0.61 -6.72 8.23
CA THR A 10 1.98 -7.04 7.81
C THR A 10 2.01 -7.43 6.33
N LEU A 11 1.01 -8.17 5.86
CA LEU A 11 0.87 -8.48 4.45
C LEU A 11 0.66 -7.20 3.64
N ASP A 12 -0.23 -6.30 4.07
CA ASP A 12 -0.49 -5.04 3.36
C ASP A 12 0.73 -4.11 3.34
N SER A 13 1.48 -4.02 4.43
CA SER A 13 2.75 -3.30 4.47
C SER A 13 3.72 -3.86 3.42
N LEU A 14 3.90 -5.19 3.39
CA LEU A 14 4.75 -5.87 2.42
C LEU A 14 4.26 -5.71 0.98
N LEU A 15 2.94 -5.69 0.74
CA LEU A 15 2.38 -5.52 -0.60
C LEU A 15 2.38 -4.07 -1.06
N CYS A 16 2.33 -3.12 -0.13
CA CYS A 16 2.42 -1.70 -0.42
C CYS A 16 3.86 -1.29 -0.76
N GLU A 17 4.85 -1.92 -0.12
CA GLU A 17 6.28 -1.59 -0.28
C GLU A 17 7.02 -2.54 -1.24
N GLY A 18 6.56 -3.78 -1.37
CA GLY A 18 7.38 -4.90 -1.84
C GLY A 18 7.46 -5.10 -3.34
N ALA A 19 8.67 -5.40 -3.80
CA ALA A 19 9.02 -5.66 -5.19
C ALA A 19 9.20 -7.15 -5.56
N VAL A 20 9.20 -8.08 -4.60
CA VAL A 20 9.63 -9.48 -4.83
C VAL A 20 8.63 -10.51 -4.29
N GLU A 21 8.31 -11.51 -5.11
CA GLU A 21 7.56 -12.71 -4.75
C GLU A 21 8.49 -13.91 -4.92
N VAL A 22 8.53 -14.79 -3.91
CA VAL A 22 9.41 -15.97 -3.88
C VAL A 22 8.56 -17.22 -3.80
N MET A 23 8.61 -18.05 -4.85
CA MET A 23 8.05 -19.39 -4.80
C MET A 23 9.11 -20.36 -4.28
N VAL A 24 8.74 -21.22 -3.34
CA VAL A 24 9.67 -22.13 -2.66
C VAL A 24 9.18 -23.57 -2.83
N ASP A 25 10.10 -24.48 -3.11
CA ASP A 25 9.83 -25.91 -3.10
C ASP A 25 9.56 -26.38 -1.68
N ARG A 26 8.43 -27.07 -1.47
CA ARG A 26 7.96 -27.46 -0.14
C ARG A 26 8.82 -28.53 0.53
N HIS A 27 9.64 -29.25 -0.24
CA HIS A 27 10.42 -30.38 0.26
C HIS A 27 11.89 -30.03 0.53
N SER A 28 12.48 -29.18 -0.31
CA SER A 28 13.90 -28.79 -0.24
C SER A 28 14.12 -27.39 0.33
N GLY A 29 13.09 -26.53 0.40
CA GLY A 29 13.23 -25.14 0.80
C GLY A 29 13.96 -24.26 -0.23
N MET A 30 14.25 -24.80 -1.41
CA MET A 30 14.92 -24.08 -2.48
C MET A 30 13.97 -23.13 -3.23
N PRO A 31 14.39 -21.91 -3.57
CA PRO A 31 13.61 -21.02 -4.41
C PRO A 31 13.38 -21.65 -5.80
N LEU A 32 12.11 -21.83 -6.16
CA LEU A 32 11.69 -22.34 -7.47
C LEU A 32 11.64 -21.22 -8.53
N ALA A 33 11.33 -19.99 -8.10
CA ALA A 33 11.37 -18.82 -8.94
C ALA A 33 11.49 -17.54 -8.10
N VAL A 34 12.24 -16.58 -8.62
CA VAL A 34 12.27 -15.19 -8.16
C VAL A 34 11.91 -14.33 -9.37
N GLY A 35 10.79 -13.63 -9.29
CA GLY A 35 10.27 -12.80 -10.38
C GLY A 35 9.95 -11.38 -9.92
N PRO A 36 9.95 -10.39 -10.85
CA PRO A 36 9.44 -9.07 -10.55
C PRO A 36 7.96 -9.16 -10.18
N THR A 37 7.57 -8.57 -9.06
CA THR A 37 6.15 -8.53 -8.71
C THR A 37 5.41 -7.58 -9.65
N THR A 38 4.24 -7.99 -10.13
CA THR A 38 3.22 -7.08 -10.67
C THR A 38 2.59 -6.21 -9.56
N ARG A 39 3.19 -6.15 -8.37
CA ARG A 39 2.65 -5.58 -7.12
C ARG A 39 3.23 -4.19 -6.80
N VAL A 40 4.23 -3.72 -7.56
CA VAL A 40 4.78 -2.36 -7.41
C VAL A 40 4.04 -1.39 -8.35
N VAL A 41 3.62 -0.24 -7.82
CA VAL A 41 3.10 0.87 -8.63
C VAL A 41 4.17 1.33 -9.62
N PRO A 42 3.95 1.24 -10.94
CA PRO A 42 4.98 1.58 -11.93
C PRO A 42 5.54 2.99 -11.74
N PRO A 43 6.86 3.23 -11.95
CA PRO A 43 7.47 4.53 -11.67
C PRO A 43 6.83 5.72 -12.41
N LYS A 44 6.30 5.50 -13.63
CA LYS A 44 5.56 6.53 -14.38
C LYS A 44 4.22 6.84 -13.72
N LEU A 45 3.48 5.81 -13.31
CA LEU A 45 2.21 5.96 -12.61
C LEU A 45 2.43 6.64 -11.25
N ARG A 46 3.44 6.20 -10.49
CA ARG A 46 3.81 6.84 -9.21
C ARG A 46 4.04 8.34 -9.36
N ARG A 47 4.80 8.76 -10.38
CA ARG A 47 5.03 10.17 -10.68
C ARG A 47 3.75 10.91 -11.06
N TYR A 48 2.90 10.29 -11.87
CA TYR A 48 1.60 10.84 -12.23
C TYR A 48 0.72 11.08 -11.00
N ILE A 49 0.59 10.09 -10.12
CA ILE A 49 -0.24 10.19 -8.90
C ILE A 49 0.28 11.28 -7.95
N ILE A 50 1.60 11.33 -7.70
CA ILE A 50 2.19 12.39 -6.86
C ILE A 50 1.96 13.77 -7.47
N GLY A 51 2.10 13.91 -8.79
CA GLY A 51 1.84 15.16 -9.50
C GLY A 51 0.37 15.58 -9.48
N ARG A 52 -0.56 14.63 -9.64
CA ARG A 52 -2.01 14.83 -9.56
C ARG A 52 -2.41 15.30 -8.16
N ASP A 53 -1.86 14.68 -7.12
CA ASP A 53 -2.28 14.91 -5.74
C ASP A 53 -1.58 16.12 -5.09
N GLY A 54 -0.42 16.55 -5.60
CA GLY A 54 0.28 17.76 -5.15
C GLY A 54 0.80 17.74 -3.69
N GLY A 55 0.55 16.67 -2.94
CA GLY A 55 0.84 16.55 -1.53
C GLY A 55 0.10 15.38 -0.89
N CYS A 56 0.19 15.29 0.44
CA CYS A 56 -0.61 14.34 1.21
C CYS A 56 -2.10 14.63 1.03
N THR A 57 -2.90 13.61 0.70
CA THR A 57 -4.34 13.78 0.43
C THR A 57 -5.23 13.69 1.67
N ILE A 58 -4.64 13.43 2.85
CA ILE A 58 -5.40 13.39 4.11
C ILE A 58 -5.91 14.79 4.43
N GLY A 59 -7.20 14.89 4.76
CA GLY A 59 -7.86 16.17 5.05
C GLY A 59 -7.13 16.95 6.15
N GLY A 60 -6.80 18.21 5.87
CA GLY A 60 -6.09 19.09 6.80
C GLY A 60 -4.57 18.90 6.85
N CYS A 61 -4.01 17.90 6.14
CA CYS A 61 -2.57 17.73 6.03
C CYS A 61 -2.01 18.62 4.91
N THR A 62 -0.95 19.38 5.21
CA THR A 62 -0.28 20.28 4.25
C THR A 62 1.09 19.76 3.80
N ALA A 63 1.44 18.51 4.15
CA ALA A 63 2.73 17.94 3.82
C ALA A 63 2.90 17.73 2.31
N SER A 64 3.95 18.31 1.75
CA SER A 64 4.31 18.23 0.33
C SER A 64 5.66 17.53 0.08
N TYR A 65 6.26 16.97 1.12
CA TYR A 65 7.55 16.27 1.07
C TYR A 65 7.43 14.86 1.65
N ARG A 66 8.39 13.99 1.30
CA ARG A 66 8.40 12.56 1.66
C ARG A 66 7.06 11.90 1.31
N LEU A 67 6.67 12.07 0.05
CA LEU A 67 5.41 11.59 -0.51
C LEU A 67 5.56 10.17 -1.05
N GLU A 68 4.55 9.35 -0.77
CA GLU A 68 4.47 7.96 -1.17
C GLU A 68 3.07 7.66 -1.69
N VAL A 69 3.00 6.83 -2.74
CA VAL A 69 1.72 6.37 -3.28
C VAL A 69 1.25 5.19 -2.47
N HIS A 70 -0.02 5.22 -2.10
CA HIS A 70 -0.69 4.21 -1.30
C HIS A 70 -1.99 3.77 -1.99
N HIS A 71 -2.39 2.53 -1.76
CA HIS A 71 -3.65 1.99 -2.28
C HIS A 71 -4.81 2.35 -1.36
N ILE A 72 -5.95 2.79 -1.90
CA ILE A 72 -7.15 3.08 -1.11
C ILE A 72 -7.80 1.76 -0.67
N THR A 73 -8.08 0.88 -1.63
CA THR A 73 -8.39 -0.53 -1.37
C THR A 73 -7.06 -1.29 -1.31
N PRO A 74 -6.73 -1.95 -0.18
CA PRO A 74 -5.47 -2.66 -0.03
C PRO A 74 -5.24 -3.74 -1.09
N ARG A 75 -3.97 -4.01 -1.40
CA ARG A 75 -3.60 -5.07 -2.36
C ARG A 75 -3.98 -6.46 -1.87
N SER A 76 -3.91 -6.73 -0.56
CA SER A 76 -4.35 -8.01 0.01
C SER A 76 -5.84 -8.28 -0.23
N GLN A 77 -6.62 -7.22 -0.42
CA GLN A 77 -8.06 -7.25 -0.67
C GLN A 77 -8.41 -7.08 -2.17
N GLY A 78 -7.41 -7.21 -3.05
CA GLY A 78 -7.63 -7.16 -4.50
C GLY A 78 -7.65 -5.77 -5.13
N GLY A 79 -7.28 -4.71 -4.40
CA GLY A 79 -7.16 -3.37 -4.96
C GLY A 79 -6.21 -3.32 -6.16
N THR A 80 -6.52 -2.54 -7.19
CA THR A 80 -5.73 -2.47 -8.43
C THR A 80 -4.66 -1.38 -8.37
N HIS A 81 -3.77 -1.34 -9.37
CA HIS A 81 -2.90 -0.19 -9.60
C HIS A 81 -3.58 0.85 -10.50
N ASP A 82 -4.91 0.86 -10.60
CA ASP A 82 -5.59 1.90 -11.36
C ASP A 82 -5.44 3.23 -10.62
N ALA A 83 -5.34 4.33 -11.37
CA ALA A 83 -5.05 5.64 -10.78
C ALA A 83 -6.09 6.06 -9.74
N GLU A 84 -7.32 5.61 -9.90
CA GLU A 84 -8.48 5.84 -9.03
C GLU A 84 -8.33 5.15 -7.67
N ASN A 85 -7.60 4.03 -7.62
CA ASN A 85 -7.32 3.30 -6.38
C ASN A 85 -6.02 3.77 -5.69
N LEU A 86 -5.31 4.74 -6.27
CA LEU A 86 -4.06 5.23 -5.73
C LEU A 86 -4.20 6.64 -5.17
N THR A 87 -3.54 6.91 -4.04
CA THR A 87 -3.53 8.21 -3.37
C THR A 87 -2.16 8.52 -2.80
N THR A 88 -1.81 9.79 -2.66
CA THR A 88 -0.53 10.22 -2.11
C THR A 88 -0.61 10.50 -0.62
N LEU A 89 0.27 9.87 0.16
CA LEU A 89 0.40 10.08 1.61
C LEU A 89 1.81 10.61 1.94
N CYS A 90 1.92 11.40 3.00
CA CYS A 90 3.22 11.69 3.60
C CYS A 90 3.71 10.48 4.41
N TRP A 91 5.01 10.42 4.66
CA TRP A 91 5.65 9.35 5.43
C TRP A 91 4.90 9.02 6.74
N TYR A 92 4.46 10.03 7.50
CA TYR A 92 3.73 9.80 8.76
C TYR A 92 2.41 9.07 8.52
N HIS A 93 1.57 9.55 7.61
CA HIS A 93 0.28 8.89 7.37
C HIS A 93 0.47 7.51 6.73
N HIS A 94 1.47 7.35 5.85
CA HIS A 94 1.74 6.06 5.23
C HIS A 94 2.26 5.02 6.22
N HIS A 95 3.35 5.33 6.95
CA HIS A 95 4.03 4.34 7.79
C HIS A 95 3.46 4.26 9.21
N ILE A 96 3.06 5.39 9.79
CA ILE A 96 2.60 5.42 11.19
C ILE A 96 1.10 5.19 11.26
N ALA A 97 0.31 5.99 10.55
CA ALA A 97 -1.14 5.89 10.67
C ALA A 97 -1.67 4.61 10.01
N ILE A 98 -1.29 4.31 8.76
CA ILE A 98 -1.77 3.12 8.07
C ILE A 98 -1.07 1.85 8.56
N HIS A 99 0.24 1.71 8.31
CA HIS A 99 0.93 0.42 8.52
C HIS A 99 1.17 0.07 9.99
N ARG A 100 1.65 1.02 10.80
CA ARG A 100 1.96 0.74 12.21
C ARG A 100 0.71 0.69 13.10
N ASN A 101 -0.24 1.60 12.88
CA ASN A 101 -1.43 1.72 13.73
C ASN A 101 -2.63 0.94 13.18
N GLY A 102 -2.49 0.22 12.06
CA GLY A 102 -3.56 -0.59 11.49
C GLY A 102 -4.80 0.25 11.19
N CYS A 103 -4.62 1.36 10.47
CA CYS A 103 -5.73 2.17 9.98
C CYS A 103 -5.87 2.00 8.45
N ALA A 104 -7.02 2.40 7.91
CA ALA A 104 -7.30 2.36 6.48
C ALA A 104 -7.73 3.74 5.95
N ILE A 105 -7.63 3.94 4.64
CA ILE A 105 -8.24 5.10 3.98
C ILE A 105 -9.74 4.81 3.78
N ASP A 106 -10.61 5.74 4.17
CA ASP A 106 -12.03 5.66 3.85
C ASP A 106 -12.23 5.81 2.33
N PRO A 107 -12.66 4.75 1.62
CA PRO A 107 -12.80 4.79 0.16
C PRO A 107 -13.84 5.81 -0.31
N ASN A 108 -14.79 6.16 0.56
CA ASN A 108 -15.86 7.13 0.27
C ASN A 108 -15.45 8.58 0.52
N SER A 109 -14.30 8.81 1.14
CA SER A 109 -13.81 10.17 1.37
C SER A 109 -13.27 10.78 0.06
N PRO A 110 -13.53 12.06 -0.26
CA PRO A 110 -13.04 12.64 -1.52
C PRO A 110 -11.50 12.76 -1.56
N PRO A 111 -10.89 12.81 -2.76
CA PRO A 111 -9.48 13.20 -2.91
C PRO A 111 -9.18 14.53 -2.20
N HIS A 112 -7.97 14.68 -1.63
CA HIS A 112 -7.51 15.83 -0.82
C HIS A 112 -8.27 16.11 0.49
N THR A 113 -9.36 15.40 0.75
CA THR A 113 -10.07 15.39 2.03
C THR A 113 -10.21 13.96 2.55
N ARG A 114 -9.21 13.11 2.27
CA ARG A 114 -9.25 11.71 2.63
C ARG A 114 -9.29 11.55 4.15
N ARG A 115 -10.12 10.62 4.63
CA ARG A 115 -10.22 10.29 6.05
C ARG A 115 -9.49 8.98 6.32
N ILE A 116 -8.87 8.89 7.50
CA ILE A 116 -8.34 7.65 8.03
C ILE A 116 -9.38 7.09 9.00
N ILE A 117 -9.68 5.81 8.85
CA ILE A 117 -10.61 5.05 9.69
C ILE A 117 -9.86 3.89 10.35
N PRO A 118 -10.33 3.36 11.49
CA PRO A 118 -9.86 2.07 11.98
C PRO A 118 -9.96 1.02 10.87
N GLN A 119 -9.02 0.07 10.82
CA GLN A 119 -9.13 -1.04 9.88
C GLN A 119 -10.50 -1.72 10.06
N PRO A 120 -11.26 -1.93 8.98
CA PRO A 120 -12.55 -2.59 9.09
C PRO A 120 -12.37 -4.07 9.43
N ASP A 121 -13.27 -4.58 10.26
CA ASP A 121 -13.37 -6.01 10.58
C ASP A 121 -14.00 -6.73 9.38
N TRP A 122 -13.22 -7.01 8.32
CA TRP A 122 -13.67 -7.84 7.19
C TRP A 122 -13.56 -9.34 7.50
#